data_AF-A0A1G0FUG2-F1
#
_entry.id   AF-A0A1G0FUG2-F1
#
_cell.length_a   1.000
_cell.length_b   1.000
_cell.length_c   1.000
_cell.angle_alpha   90.00
_cell.angle_beta   90.00
_cell.angle_gamma   90.00
#
_symmetry.space_group_name_H-M   'P 1'
#
loop_
_entity.id
_entity.type
_entity.pdbx_description
1 polymer ?
#
loop_
_entity_poly.entity_id
_entity_poly.type
_entity_poly.pdbx_seq_one_letter_code
_entity_poly.pdbx_strand_id
1 'polypeptide(L)'
;MSKRKDIERGLNGGDVFLRRLLGDEYKPTRKQIESELTDEDHLVKLTFASRLDYTPTAKQNERGLTQPDEAIRIGVMKRKDFMPTSTQLERGLTDKDDLVRANFVRRQDLTLTAEQIERASMDESSGVRWALAYRNDYKPTPAQLERGLADKVSAIRDKYEWIRIGNPDSV
;
A
#
# COMPACT_ATOMS: atom_id res chain seq x y z
N MET A 1 -15.36 38.10 4.88
CA MET A 1 -14.36 37.40 4.04
C MET A 1 -14.85 35.99 3.76
N SER A 2 -14.66 35.46 2.55
CA SER A 2 -15.14 34.11 2.22
C SER A 2 -14.23 33.07 2.89
N LYS A 3 -14.82 32.10 3.61
CA LYS A 3 -14.15 30.97 4.28
C LYS A 3 -13.08 30.31 3.38
N ARG A 4 -13.30 30.30 2.06
CA ARG A 4 -12.36 29.77 1.05
C ARG A 4 -11.04 30.54 0.96
N LYS A 5 -11.06 31.88 1.05
CA LYS A 5 -9.84 32.71 0.98
C LYS A 5 -8.96 32.54 2.22
N ASP A 6 -9.57 32.32 3.37
CA ASP A 6 -8.82 32.11 4.61
C ASP A 6 -8.21 30.70 4.66
N ILE A 7 -8.90 29.69 4.09
CA ILE A 7 -8.33 28.34 3.86
C ILE A 7 -7.16 28.39 2.89
N GLU A 8 -7.30 29.06 1.74
CA GLU A 8 -6.20 29.21 0.77
C GLU A 8 -5.01 29.94 1.38
N ARG A 9 -5.24 30.93 2.25
CA ARG A 9 -4.16 31.62 2.96
C ARG A 9 -3.50 30.73 4.02
N GLY A 10 -4.27 29.87 4.69
CA GLY A 10 -3.76 28.88 5.64
C GLY A 10 -2.93 27.78 4.96
N LEU A 11 -3.38 27.27 3.81
CA LEU A 11 -2.63 26.27 3.03
C LEU A 11 -1.34 26.84 2.43
N ASN A 12 -1.33 28.12 2.06
CA ASN A 12 -0.13 28.79 1.58
C ASN A 12 0.73 29.37 2.72
N GLY A 13 0.22 29.39 3.94
CA GLY A 13 0.96 29.78 5.13
C GLY A 13 1.80 28.60 5.60
N GLY A 14 3.03 28.83 6.01
CA GLY A 14 3.95 27.77 6.44
C GLY A 14 3.51 26.94 7.67
N ASP A 15 2.31 27.18 8.19
CA ASP A 15 1.74 26.44 9.33
C ASP A 15 1.32 25.03 8.90
N VAL A 16 2.16 24.05 9.27
CA VAL A 16 1.96 22.62 9.03
C VAL A 16 0.68 22.10 9.71
N PHE A 17 0.33 22.65 10.88
CA PHE A 17 -0.84 22.20 11.64
C PHE A 17 -2.13 22.60 10.93
N LEU A 18 -2.20 23.83 10.41
CA LEU A 18 -3.33 24.26 9.58
C LEU A 18 -3.43 23.47 8.28
N ARG A 19 -2.30 23.16 7.63
CA ARG A 19 -2.30 22.30 6.43
C ARG A 19 -2.81 20.89 6.69
N ARG A 20 -2.47 20.31 7.84
CA ARG A 20 -2.99 19.02 8.30
C ARG A 20 -4.48 19.09 8.65
N LEU A 21 -4.88 20.08 9.45
CA LEU A 21 -6.25 20.24 9.95
C LEU A 21 -7.24 20.57 8.82
N LEU A 22 -6.84 21.44 7.90
CA LEU A 22 -7.65 21.79 6.73
C LEU A 22 -7.65 20.70 5.68
N GLY A 23 -6.70 19.77 5.74
CA GLY A 23 -6.65 18.58 4.89
C GLY A 23 -7.99 17.84 4.90
N ASP A 24 -8.58 17.59 6.06
CA ASP A 24 -9.75 16.70 6.16
C ASP A 24 -11.08 17.33 5.70
N GLU A 25 -11.22 18.66 5.75
CA GLU A 25 -12.47 19.37 5.36
C GLU A 25 -12.42 20.02 3.97
N TYR A 26 -11.22 20.18 3.39
CA TYR A 26 -11.01 20.89 2.14
C TYR A 26 -10.71 19.91 1.01
N LYS A 27 -11.39 20.05 -0.13
CA LYS A 27 -11.05 19.33 -1.38
C LYS A 27 -9.91 20.06 -2.09
N PRO A 28 -8.66 19.56 -2.04
CA PRO A 28 -7.54 20.24 -2.65
C PRO A 28 -7.66 20.23 -4.17
N THR A 29 -7.21 21.31 -4.80
CA THR A 29 -7.03 21.34 -6.25
C THR A 29 -5.89 20.41 -6.65
N ARG A 30 -5.87 19.98 -7.92
CA ARG A 30 -4.76 19.17 -8.47
C ARG A 30 -3.39 19.81 -8.25
N LYS A 31 -3.31 21.13 -8.39
CA LYS A 31 -2.07 21.89 -8.18
C LYS A 31 -1.62 21.87 -6.71
N GLN A 32 -2.56 21.98 -5.76
CA GLN A 32 -2.25 21.86 -4.35
C GLN A 32 -1.77 20.46 -4.02
N ILE A 33 -2.48 19.41 -4.47
CA ILE A 33 -2.03 18.03 -4.28
C ILE A 33 -0.58 17.84 -4.77
N GLU A 34 -0.24 18.40 -5.94
CA GLU A 34 1.15 18.32 -6.42
C GLU A 34 2.16 19.02 -5.52
N SER A 35 1.81 20.19 -4.98
CA SER A 35 2.67 20.92 -4.06
C SER A 35 2.88 20.13 -2.77
N GLU A 36 1.81 19.56 -2.21
CA GLU A 36 1.82 18.88 -0.92
C GLU A 36 2.49 17.49 -1.01
N LEU A 37 2.42 16.81 -2.16
CA LEU A 37 3.19 15.58 -2.41
C LEU A 37 4.71 15.85 -2.56
N THR A 38 5.11 17.11 -2.73
CA THR A 38 6.51 17.55 -2.72
C THR A 38 6.86 18.38 -1.49
N ASP A 39 6.01 18.39 -0.47
CA ASP A 39 6.27 19.17 0.73
C ASP A 39 7.53 18.67 1.47
N GLU A 40 8.25 19.57 2.12
CA GLU A 40 9.41 19.21 2.93
C GLU A 40 8.97 18.38 4.15
N ASP A 41 7.78 18.65 4.70
CA ASP A 41 7.23 17.91 5.82
C ASP A 41 6.71 16.53 5.39
N HIS A 42 7.29 15.48 5.96
CA HIS A 42 6.91 14.10 5.70
C HIS A 42 5.46 13.78 6.09
N LEU A 43 4.91 14.38 7.16
CA LEU A 43 3.53 14.15 7.60
C LEU A 43 2.55 14.74 6.61
N VAL A 44 2.88 15.90 6.02
CA VAL A 44 2.07 16.51 4.95
C VAL A 44 2.04 15.56 3.75
N LYS A 45 3.20 15.12 3.25
CA LYS A 45 3.27 14.16 2.13
C LYS A 45 2.48 12.88 2.40
N LEU A 46 2.65 12.29 3.58
CA LEU A 46 1.94 11.06 4.00
C LEU A 46 0.43 11.26 4.05
N THR A 47 -0.01 12.39 4.62
CA THR A 47 -1.44 12.75 4.70
C THR A 47 -2.03 12.77 3.30
N PHE A 48 -1.40 13.48 2.35
CA PHE A 48 -1.91 13.57 0.99
C PHE A 48 -1.82 12.24 0.23
N ALA A 49 -0.73 11.48 0.39
CA ALA A 49 -0.57 10.18 -0.26
C ALA A 49 -1.68 9.17 0.10
N SER A 50 -2.25 9.27 1.31
CA SER A 50 -3.27 8.32 1.82
C SER A 50 -4.72 8.81 1.71
N ARG A 51 -4.96 10.08 1.33
CA ARG A 51 -6.29 10.68 1.25
C ARG A 51 -7.18 10.08 0.17
N LEU A 52 -8.41 9.72 0.49
CA LEU A 52 -9.34 9.06 -0.44
C LEU A 52 -10.34 10.02 -1.12
N ASP A 53 -10.30 11.31 -0.79
CA ASP A 53 -11.30 12.29 -1.22
C ASP A 53 -10.94 13.01 -2.54
N TYR A 54 -9.85 12.60 -3.18
CA TYR A 54 -9.45 12.98 -4.53
C TYR A 54 -8.84 11.79 -5.26
N THR A 55 -8.84 11.81 -6.60
CA THR A 55 -8.15 10.80 -7.43
C THR A 55 -6.85 11.38 -7.99
N PRO A 56 -5.67 10.85 -7.59
CA PRO A 56 -4.39 11.29 -8.11
C PRO A 56 -4.25 10.98 -9.59
N THR A 57 -3.52 11.83 -10.29
CA THR A 57 -3.07 11.54 -11.65
C THR A 57 -2.00 10.42 -11.64
N ALA A 58 -1.77 9.80 -12.81
CA ALA A 58 -0.70 8.81 -12.95
C ALA A 58 0.68 9.35 -12.52
N LYS A 59 0.97 10.62 -12.83
CA LYS A 59 2.21 11.30 -12.42
C LYS A 59 2.34 11.46 -10.90
N GLN A 60 1.22 11.78 -10.23
CA GLN A 60 1.17 11.90 -8.76
C GLN A 60 1.38 10.54 -8.09
N ASN A 61 0.73 9.49 -8.60
CA ASN A 61 0.94 8.13 -8.12
C ASN A 61 2.40 7.70 -8.29
N GLU A 62 2.98 7.93 -9.46
CA GLU A 62 4.39 7.59 -9.73
C GLU A 62 5.35 8.32 -8.79
N ARG A 63 5.10 9.60 -8.53
CA ARG A 63 5.89 10.39 -7.58
C ARG A 63 5.79 9.86 -6.16
N GLY A 64 4.59 9.49 -5.71
CA GLY A 64 4.40 8.96 -4.37
C GLY A 64 5.05 7.57 -4.20
N LEU A 65 4.99 6.72 -5.24
CA LEU A 65 5.64 5.40 -5.24
C LEU A 65 7.17 5.44 -5.33
N THR A 66 7.75 6.57 -5.70
CA THR A 66 9.22 6.75 -5.77
C THR A 66 9.77 7.58 -4.62
N GLN A 67 8.94 7.94 -3.63
CA GLN A 67 9.41 8.64 -2.44
C GLN A 67 10.38 7.77 -1.64
N PRO A 68 11.45 8.36 -1.05
CA PRO A 68 12.39 7.63 -0.19
C PRO A 68 11.75 6.98 1.03
N ASP A 69 10.73 7.63 1.59
CA ASP A 69 9.96 7.22 2.77
C ASP A 69 8.92 6.15 2.41
N GLU A 70 9.02 4.98 3.03
CA GLU A 70 8.14 3.84 2.86
C GLU A 70 6.70 4.11 3.26
N ALA A 71 6.46 4.96 4.28
CA ALA A 71 5.12 5.28 4.72
C ALA A 71 4.34 5.99 3.61
N ILE A 72 5.00 6.86 2.85
CA ILE A 72 4.39 7.52 1.68
C ILE A 72 4.07 6.50 0.59
N ARG A 73 5.00 5.60 0.26
CA ARG A 73 4.78 4.53 -0.74
C ARG A 73 3.61 3.62 -0.34
N ILE A 74 3.54 3.23 0.93
CA ILE A 74 2.42 2.46 1.51
C ILE A 74 1.12 3.27 1.43
N GLY A 75 1.16 4.57 1.71
CA GLY A 75 0.02 5.48 1.61
C GLY A 75 -0.64 5.43 0.24
N VAL A 76 0.16 5.57 -0.82
CA VAL A 76 -0.31 5.45 -2.22
C VAL A 76 -0.86 4.05 -2.50
N MET A 77 -0.17 3.00 -2.06
CA MET A 77 -0.58 1.61 -2.32
C MET A 77 -1.90 1.24 -1.64
N LYS A 78 -2.19 1.78 -0.44
CA LYS A 78 -3.44 1.52 0.30
C LYS A 78 -4.68 2.13 -0.36
N ARG A 79 -4.51 2.99 -1.36
CA ARG A 79 -5.62 3.60 -2.08
C ARG A 79 -6.33 2.58 -2.98
N LYS A 80 -7.65 2.49 -2.85
CA LYS A 80 -8.48 1.61 -3.70
C LYS A 80 -8.67 2.13 -5.13
N ASP A 81 -8.52 3.43 -5.33
CA ASP A 81 -8.62 4.07 -6.65
C ASP A 81 -7.31 4.05 -7.45
N PHE A 82 -6.23 3.54 -6.84
CA PHE A 82 -4.95 3.35 -7.49
C PHE A 82 -4.82 1.92 -8.02
N MET A 83 -4.69 1.76 -9.33
CA MET A 83 -4.33 0.50 -9.98
C MET A 83 -2.90 0.61 -10.54
N PRO A 84 -1.92 -0.12 -10.00
CA PRO A 84 -0.55 -0.06 -10.49
C PRO A 84 -0.43 -0.64 -11.91
N THR A 85 0.46 -0.07 -12.71
CA THR A 85 0.94 -0.72 -13.93
C THR A 85 1.78 -1.95 -13.57
N SER A 86 2.02 -2.86 -14.52
CA SER A 86 2.89 -4.03 -14.29
C SER A 86 4.29 -3.65 -13.78
N THR A 87 4.88 -2.56 -14.31
CA THR A 87 6.17 -2.03 -13.84
C THR A 87 6.09 -1.52 -12.40
N GLN A 88 5.01 -0.81 -12.05
CA GLN A 88 4.82 -0.30 -10.69
C GLN A 88 4.57 -1.42 -9.69
N LEU A 89 3.81 -2.45 -10.09
CA LEU A 89 3.58 -3.65 -9.31
C LEU A 89 4.90 -4.39 -9.05
N GLU A 90 5.68 -4.64 -10.10
CA GLU A 90 6.97 -5.33 -9.96
C GLU A 90 7.93 -4.57 -9.04
N ARG A 91 8.02 -3.24 -9.19
CA ARG A 91 8.81 -2.39 -8.29
C ARG A 91 8.31 -2.47 -6.85
N GLY A 92 7.00 -2.46 -6.62
CA GLY A 92 6.40 -2.61 -5.29
C GLY A 92 6.69 -3.96 -4.65
N LEU A 93 6.64 -5.05 -5.43
CA LEU A 93 6.94 -6.42 -4.99
C LEU A 93 8.44 -6.68 -4.79
N THR A 94 9.30 -5.78 -5.26
CA THR A 94 10.77 -5.85 -5.10
C THR A 94 11.32 -4.67 -4.29
N ASP A 95 10.43 -3.91 -3.63
CA ASP A 95 10.82 -2.77 -2.82
C ASP A 95 11.78 -3.23 -1.72
N LYS A 96 12.75 -2.38 -1.38
CA LYS A 96 13.71 -2.64 -0.30
C LYS A 96 13.02 -2.83 1.06
N ASP A 97 11.88 -2.18 1.25
CA ASP A 97 11.11 -2.22 2.48
C ASP A 97 10.07 -3.35 2.43
N ASP A 98 10.09 -4.21 3.44
CA ASP A 98 9.25 -5.40 3.49
C ASP A 98 7.77 -5.09 3.73
N LEU A 99 7.46 -3.99 4.43
CA LEU A 99 6.09 -3.52 4.61
C LEU A 99 5.50 -3.03 3.29
N VAL A 100 6.29 -2.37 2.44
CA VAL A 100 5.86 -2.02 1.08
C VAL A 100 5.54 -3.30 0.30
N ARG A 101 6.48 -4.25 0.25
CA ARG A 101 6.27 -5.54 -0.45
C ARG A 101 5.01 -6.27 0.04
N ALA A 102 4.84 -6.38 1.37
CA ALA A 102 3.70 -7.05 1.98
C ALA A 102 2.36 -6.37 1.63
N ASN A 103 2.32 -5.04 1.54
CA ASN A 103 1.11 -4.33 1.15
C ASN A 103 0.73 -4.58 -0.31
N PHE A 104 1.70 -4.67 -1.23
CA PHE A 104 1.46 -5.08 -2.61
C PHE A 104 0.94 -6.52 -2.69
N VAL A 105 1.59 -7.46 -1.98
CA VAL A 105 1.16 -8.86 -1.95
C VAL A 105 -0.24 -9.02 -1.36
N ARG A 106 -0.62 -8.26 -0.34
CA ARG A 106 -1.91 -8.42 0.34
C ARG A 106 -3.12 -7.98 -0.51
N ARG A 107 -2.92 -7.13 -1.52
CA ARG A 107 -4.02 -6.55 -2.30
C ARG A 107 -4.76 -7.59 -3.13
N GLN A 108 -6.03 -7.83 -2.79
CA GLN A 108 -6.89 -8.82 -3.44
C GLN A 108 -7.34 -8.43 -4.85
N ASP A 109 -7.24 -7.15 -5.20
CA ASP A 109 -7.61 -6.62 -6.50
C ASP A 109 -6.45 -6.63 -7.51
N LEU A 110 -5.27 -7.12 -7.10
CA LEU A 110 -4.12 -7.33 -7.96
C LEU A 110 -3.94 -8.82 -8.25
N THR A 111 -3.81 -9.17 -9.53
CA THR A 111 -3.44 -10.52 -9.94
C THR A 111 -1.93 -10.66 -9.97
N LEU A 112 -1.38 -11.58 -9.17
CA LEU A 112 0.04 -11.89 -9.15
C LEU A 112 0.36 -13.01 -10.15
N THR A 113 1.52 -12.94 -10.82
CA THR A 113 2.01 -14.04 -11.65
C THR A 113 2.53 -15.20 -10.80
N ALA A 114 2.71 -16.38 -11.40
CA ALA A 114 3.28 -17.53 -10.71
C ALA A 114 4.69 -17.22 -10.15
N GLU A 115 5.51 -16.49 -10.89
CA GLU A 115 6.86 -16.08 -10.47
C GLU A 115 6.82 -15.11 -9.30
N GLN A 116 5.87 -14.16 -9.31
CA GLN A 116 5.66 -13.21 -8.21
C GLN A 116 5.17 -13.92 -6.94
N ILE A 117 4.25 -14.88 -7.08
CA ILE A 117 3.78 -15.73 -5.98
C ILE A 117 4.94 -16.55 -5.41
N GLU A 118 5.73 -17.20 -6.27
CA GLU A 118 6.86 -18.03 -5.84
C GLU A 118 7.87 -17.18 -5.05
N ARG A 119 8.22 -16.00 -5.55
CA ARG A 119 9.10 -15.05 -4.86
C ARG A 119 8.52 -14.61 -3.52
N ALA A 120 7.25 -14.20 -3.47
CA ALA A 120 6.60 -13.80 -2.22
C ALA A 120 6.52 -14.94 -1.20
N SER A 121 6.38 -16.20 -1.65
CA SER A 121 6.36 -17.38 -0.78
C SER A 121 7.71 -17.71 -0.13
N MET A 122 8.80 -17.19 -0.71
CA MET A 122 10.18 -17.38 -0.24
C MET A 122 10.82 -16.08 0.27
N ASP A 123 10.03 -15.00 0.38
CA ASP A 123 10.54 -13.70 0.84
C ASP A 123 11.15 -13.84 2.23
N GLU A 124 12.25 -13.14 2.49
CA GLU A 124 12.92 -13.16 3.79
C GLU A 124 12.02 -12.66 4.92
N SER A 125 11.15 -11.69 4.62
CA SER A 125 10.21 -11.14 5.59
C SER A 125 9.01 -12.04 5.77
N SER A 126 8.80 -12.44 7.03
CA SER A 126 7.58 -13.15 7.40
C SER A 126 6.30 -12.33 7.15
N GLY A 127 6.38 -11.00 7.13
CA GLY A 127 5.23 -10.13 6.82
C GLY A 127 4.73 -10.32 5.38
N VAL A 128 5.66 -10.48 4.44
CA VAL A 128 5.36 -10.74 3.02
C VAL A 128 4.78 -12.15 2.85
N ARG A 129 5.42 -13.16 3.44
CA ARG A 129 4.92 -14.55 3.38
C ARG A 129 3.55 -14.69 4.02
N TRP A 130 3.33 -14.02 5.16
CA TRP A 130 2.02 -13.94 5.82
C TRP A 130 0.98 -13.25 4.93
N ALA A 131 1.32 -12.13 4.29
CA ALA A 131 0.43 -11.43 3.38
C ALA A 131 -0.03 -12.32 2.21
N LEU A 132 0.86 -13.16 1.66
CA LEU A 132 0.53 -14.12 0.61
C LEU A 132 -0.44 -15.20 1.13
N ALA A 133 -0.12 -15.82 2.26
CA ALA A 133 -0.91 -16.91 2.85
C ALA A 133 -2.36 -16.50 3.18
N TYR A 134 -2.59 -15.21 3.43
CA TYR A 134 -3.91 -14.66 3.74
C TYR A 134 -4.65 -14.09 2.53
N ARG A 135 -4.13 -14.24 1.31
CA ARG A 135 -4.91 -13.93 0.12
C ARG A 135 -5.98 -14.99 -0.12
N ASN A 136 -7.16 -14.56 -0.54
CA ASN A 136 -8.29 -15.45 -0.79
C ASN A 136 -8.17 -16.18 -2.14
N ASP A 137 -7.44 -15.59 -3.09
CA ASP A 137 -7.20 -16.16 -4.41
C ASP A 137 -5.93 -17.03 -4.48
N TYR A 138 -5.15 -17.08 -3.40
CA TYR A 138 -3.92 -17.85 -3.35
C TYR A 138 -4.21 -19.35 -3.13
N LYS A 139 -3.74 -20.17 -4.08
CA LYS A 139 -3.81 -21.62 -4.04
C LYS A 139 -2.38 -22.17 -4.06
N PRO A 140 -1.80 -22.57 -2.92
CA PRO A 140 -0.42 -23.03 -2.88
C PRO A 140 -0.25 -24.32 -3.70
N THR A 141 0.87 -24.43 -4.41
CA THR A 141 1.33 -25.73 -4.92
C THR A 141 1.70 -26.66 -3.75
N PRO A 142 1.82 -27.98 -3.95
CA PRO A 142 2.26 -28.89 -2.89
C PRO A 142 3.60 -28.46 -2.25
N ALA A 143 4.58 -28.05 -3.06
CA ALA A 143 5.86 -27.54 -2.56
C ALA A 143 5.70 -26.24 -1.74
N GLN A 144 4.84 -25.32 -2.18
CA GLN A 144 4.54 -24.11 -1.41
C GLN A 144 3.82 -24.41 -0.10
N LEU A 145 2.91 -25.39 -0.10
CA LEU A 145 2.20 -25.86 1.08
C LEU A 145 3.17 -26.45 2.10
N GLU A 146 4.05 -27.36 1.68
CA GLU A 146 5.10 -27.95 2.53
C GLU A 146 6.02 -26.87 3.13
N ARG A 147 6.46 -25.89 2.33
CA ARG A 147 7.25 -24.76 2.83
C ARG A 147 6.50 -23.93 3.85
N GLY A 148 5.23 -23.62 3.60
CA GLY A 148 4.39 -22.85 4.52
C GLY A 148 4.15 -23.57 5.86
N LEU A 149 3.96 -24.90 5.83
CA LEU A 149 3.86 -25.74 7.01
C LEU A 149 5.19 -25.84 7.79
N ALA A 150 6.31 -25.68 7.10
CA ALA A 150 7.64 -25.63 7.71
C ALA A 150 8.11 -24.20 8.06
N ASP A 151 7.26 -23.17 7.89
CA ASP A 151 7.66 -21.78 8.14
C ASP A 151 8.08 -21.58 9.61
N LYS A 152 9.03 -20.68 9.85
CA LYS A 152 9.51 -20.35 11.20
C LYS A 152 8.42 -19.67 12.04
N VAL A 153 7.49 -18.94 11.42
CA VAL A 153 6.41 -18.23 12.11
C VAL A 153 5.18 -19.13 12.27
N SER A 154 4.75 -19.35 13.51
CA SER A 154 3.60 -20.22 13.82
C SER A 154 2.31 -19.81 13.12
N ALA A 155 1.99 -18.52 13.11
CA ALA A 155 0.78 -18.01 12.47
C ALA A 155 0.72 -18.28 10.95
N ILE A 156 1.88 -18.41 10.29
CA ILE A 156 1.94 -18.83 8.88
C ILE A 156 1.65 -20.32 8.79
N ARG A 157 2.32 -21.15 9.61
CA ARG A 157 2.07 -22.60 9.65
C ARG A 157 0.59 -22.91 9.89
N ASP A 158 -0.03 -22.26 10.88
CA ASP A 158 -1.44 -22.44 11.23
C ASP A 158 -2.35 -22.10 10.05
N LYS A 159 -2.04 -21.05 9.29
CA LYS A 159 -2.80 -20.69 8.09
C LYS A 159 -2.65 -21.74 6.99
N TYR A 160 -1.46 -22.28 6.76
CA TYR A 160 -1.24 -23.35 5.79
C TYR A 160 -1.89 -24.67 6.22
N GLU A 161 -1.93 -24.98 7.52
CA GLU A 161 -2.70 -26.10 8.06
C GLU A 161 -4.20 -25.95 7.76
N TRP A 162 -4.75 -24.76 7.96
CA TRP A 162 -6.14 -24.45 7.61
C TRP A 162 -6.41 -24.61 6.11
N ILE A 163 -5.46 -24.21 5.24
CA ILE A 163 -5.55 -24.44 3.80
C ILE A 163 -5.50 -25.95 3.49
N ARG A 164 -4.64 -26.72 4.16
CA ARG A 164 -4.44 -28.16 3.94
C ARG A 164 -5.69 -28.98 4.24
N ILE A 165 -6.36 -28.69 5.35
CA ILE A 165 -7.54 -29.45 5.79
C ILE A 165 -8.81 -29.10 4.98
N GLY A 166 -8.76 -28.05 4.16
CA GLY A 166 -9.92 -27.49 3.47
C GLY A 166 -10.79 -26.70 4.46
N ASN A 167 -11.23 -25.50 4.07
CA ASN A 167 -12.07 -24.67 4.94
C ASN A 167 -13.32 -25.45 5.36
N PRO A 168 -13.50 -25.80 6.65
CA PRO A 168 -14.65 -26.57 7.10
C PRO A 168 -15.99 -25.83 6.87
N ASP A 169 -15.95 -24.51 6.69
CA ASP A 169 -17.12 -23.65 6.46
C ASP A 169 -17.49 -23.52 4.97
N SER A 170 -16.86 -24.29 4.07
CA SER A 170 -17.13 -24.25 2.62
C SER A 170 -18.16 -25.28 2.12
N VAL A 171 -18.94 -25.86 3.04
CA VAL A 171 -20.04 -26.81 2.77
C VAL A 171 -21.40 -26.15 2.98
#